data_AF-F0FXD1-F1
#
_entry.id   AF-F0FXD1-F1
#
_cell.length_a   1.000
_cell.length_b   1.000
_cell.length_c   1.000
_cell.angle_alpha   90.00
_cell.angle_beta   90.00
_cell.angle_gamma   90.00
#
_symmetry.space_group_name_H-M   'P 1'
#
loop_
_entity.id
_entity.type
_entity.pdbx_description
1 polymer ?
#
loop_
_entity_poly.entity_id
_entity_poly.type
_entity_poly.pdbx_seq_one_letter_code
_entity_poly.pdbx_strand_id
1 'polypeptide(L)' 'MTDPNTVHELAARLREAEASRRTIEPVRGTIALDDMTTAYAVQQANVERRIAAGERVVGRKIGL' A
#
# COMPACT_ATOMS: atom_id res chain seq x y z
N MET A 1 8.24 -15.04 -1.01
CA MET A 1 8.95 -14.01 -1.82
C MET A 1 7.92 -12.99 -2.24
N THR A 2 8.20 -11.70 -2.05
CA THR A 2 7.31 -10.62 -2.45
C THR A 2 7.20 -10.55 -3.97
N ASP A 3 6.00 -10.72 -4.51
CA ASP A 3 5.72 -10.56 -5.94
C ASP A 3 5.51 -9.06 -6.25
N PRO A 4 6.36 -8.43 -7.08
CA PRO A 4 6.22 -7.02 -7.44
C PRO A 4 4.88 -6.70 -8.09
N ASN A 5 4.29 -7.62 -8.86
CA ASN A 5 3.02 -7.38 -9.53
C ASN A 5 1.88 -7.28 -8.51
N THR A 6 1.81 -8.24 -7.59
CA THR A 6 0.88 -8.21 -6.45
C THR A 6 1.01 -6.92 -5.62
N VAL A 7 2.25 -6.48 -5.35
CA VAL A 7 2.50 -5.22 -4.62
C VAL A 7 1.91 -4.02 -5.35
N HIS A 8 2.18 -3.88 -6.65
CA HIS A 8 1.69 -2.75 -7.44
C HIS A 8 0.16 -2.76 -7.61
N GLU A 9 -0.44 -3.93 -7.78
CA GLU A 9 -1.90 -4.09 -7.88
C GLU A 9 -2.60 -3.65 -6.59
N LEU A 10 -2.17 -4.18 -5.44
CA LEU A 10 -2.77 -3.83 -4.15
C LEU A 10 -2.56 -2.37 -3.80
N ALA A 11 -1.38 -1.82 -4.10
CA ALA A 11 -1.10 -0.40 -3.92
C ALA A 11 -2.04 0.46 -4.80
N ALA A 12 -2.28 0.09 -6.05
CA ALA A 12 -3.21 0.78 -6.94
C ALA A 12 -4.66 0.74 -6.43
N ARG A 13 -5.15 -0.44 -6.03
CA ARG A 13 -6.49 -0.61 -5.46
C ARG A 13 -6.73 0.29 -4.25
N LEU A 14 -5.76 0.35 -3.33
CA LEU A 14 -5.87 1.21 -2.13
C LEU A 14 -5.90 2.70 -2.50
N ARG A 15 -5.10 3.14 -3.48
CA ARG A 15 -5.10 4.54 -3.95
C ARG A 15 -6.42 4.92 -4.63
N GLU A 16 -7.00 4.02 -5.42
CA GLU A 16 -8.28 4.25 -6.06
C GLU A 16 -9.42 4.34 -5.03
N ALA A 17 -9.36 3.51 -3.98
CA ALA A 17 -10.29 3.58 -2.86
C ALA A 17 -10.22 4.95 -2.15
N GLU A 18 -9.00 5.43 -1.87
CA GLU A 18 -8.76 6.77 -1.30
C GLU A 18 -9.28 7.88 -2.22
N ALA A 19 -8.89 7.88 -3.50
CA ALA A 19 -9.25 8.92 -4.46
C ALA A 19 -10.76 8.99 -4.74
N SER A 20 -11.42 7.83 -4.82
CA SER A 20 -12.86 7.75 -5.07
C SER A 20 -13.71 7.84 -3.79
N ARG A 21 -13.08 7.86 -2.60
CA ARG A 21 -13.76 7.86 -1.30
C ARG A 21 -14.75 6.71 -1.14
N ARG A 22 -14.40 5.54 -1.67
CA ARG A 22 -15.20 4.31 -1.57
C ARG A 22 -14.38 3.22 -0.94
N THR A 23 -14.95 2.55 0.06
CA THR A 23 -14.33 1.41 0.71
C THR A 23 -14.24 0.23 -0.27
N ILE A 24 -13.20 -0.59 -0.11
CA ILE A 24 -12.99 -1.82 -0.87
C ILE A 24 -12.95 -3.02 0.08
N GLU A 25 -13.12 -4.22 -0.46
CA GLU A 25 -12.92 -5.45 0.29
C GLU A 25 -11.50 -5.54 0.87
N PRO A 26 -11.32 -6.17 2.05
CA PRO A 26 -10.01 -6.31 2.68
C PRO A 26 -8.95 -6.97 1.77
N VAL A 27 -7.76 -6.38 1.69
CA VAL A 27 -6.64 -6.90 0.88
C VAL A 27 -5.92 -8.11 1.50
N ARG A 28 -6.24 -8.45 2.76
CA ARG A 28 -5.68 -9.61 3.48
C ARG A 28 -6.03 -10.97 2.88
N GLY A 29 -6.95 -11.03 1.91
CA GLY A 29 -7.19 -12.25 1.13
C GLY A 29 -6.12 -12.51 0.07
N THR A 30 -5.32 -11.49 -0.28
CA THR A 30 -4.25 -11.55 -1.28
C THR A 30 -2.87 -11.63 -0.63
N ILE A 31 -2.69 -11.02 0.54
CA ILE A 31 -1.45 -11.06 1.33
C ILE A 31 -1.60 -12.15 2.41
N ALA A 32 -0.68 -13.11 2.46
CA ALA A 32 -0.68 -14.12 3.53
C ALA A 32 -0.57 -13.45 4.92
N LEU A 33 -1.21 -14.02 5.94
CA LEU A 33 -1.32 -13.41 7.28
C LEU A 33 0.04 -13.11 7.94
N ASP A 34 1.06 -13.89 7.63
CA ASP A 34 2.43 -13.77 8.14
C ASP A 34 3.36 -13.03 7.15
N ASP A 35 2.88 -12.62 5.98
CA ASP A 35 3.67 -11.91 4.97
C ASP A 35 3.64 -10.39 5.21
N MET A 36 4.20 -9.99 6.34
CA MET A 36 4.42 -8.58 6.69
C MET A 36 5.33 -7.88 5.67
N THR A 37 6.23 -8.63 5.01
CA THR A 37 7.13 -8.07 3.99
C THR A 37 6.34 -7.52 2.81
N THR A 38 5.41 -8.30 2.27
CA THR A 38 4.54 -7.85 1.18
C THR A 38 3.60 -6.73 1.63
N ALA A 39 3.07 -6.79 2.87
CA ALA A 39 2.26 -5.70 3.41
C ALA A 39 3.01 -4.36 3.46
N TYR A 40 4.25 -4.35 3.96
CA TYR A 40 5.08 -3.15 3.98
C TYR A 40 5.53 -2.71 2.58
N ALA A 41 5.75 -3.64 1.64
CA ALA A 41 6.05 -3.31 0.25
C ALA A 41 4.89 -2.56 -0.42
N VAL A 42 3.64 -2.96 -0.17
CA VAL A 42 2.44 -2.25 -0.63
C VAL A 42 2.38 -0.83 -0.05
N GLN A 43 2.65 -0.68 1.25
CA GLN A 43 2.71 0.65 1.88
C GLN A 43 3.79 1.52 1.24
N GLN A 44 4.99 0.97 1.06
CA GLN A 44 6.14 1.69 0.50
C GLN A 44 5.88 2.14 -0.93
N ALA A 45 5.27 1.31 -1.78
CA ALA A 45 4.91 1.68 -3.15
C ALA A 45 3.96 2.90 -3.21
N ASN A 46 3.04 3.03 -2.24
CA ASN A 46 2.17 4.20 -2.15
C ASN A 46 2.89 5.46 -1.67
N VAL A 47 3.83 5.32 -0.72
CA VAL A 47 4.68 6.43 -0.27
C VAL A 47 5.57 6.93 -1.40
N GLU A 48 6.22 6.03 -2.15
CA GLU A 48 7.07 6.36 -3.30
C GLU A 48 6.30 7.11 -4.38
N ARG A 49 5.07 6.69 -4.67
CA ARG A 49 4.21 7.41 -5.62
C ARG A 49 3.91 8.85 -5.17
N ARG A 50 3.63 9.06 -3.88
CA ARG A 50 3.37 10.40 -3.32
C ARG A 50 4.61 11.27 -3.41
N ILE A 51 5.78 10.72 -3.11
CA ILE A 51 7.07 11.41 -3.28
C ILE A 51 7.30 11.79 -4.74
N ALA A 52 7.08 10.85 -5.67
CA ALA A 52 7.20 11.11 -7.11
C ALA A 52 6.20 12.16 -7.63
N ALA A 53 5.05 12.33 -6.95
CA ALA A 53 4.09 13.39 -7.22
C ALA A 53 4.47 14.76 -6.60
N GLY A 54 5.62 14.85 -5.93
CA GLY A 54 6.15 16.09 -5.35
C GLY A 54 5.88 16.26 -3.86
N GLU A 55 5.31 15.26 -3.17
CA GLU A 55 5.12 15.33 -1.72
C GLU A 55 6.43 15.09 -0.95
N ARG A 56 6.51 15.65 0.26
CA ARG A 56 7.63 15.47 1.18
C ARG A 56 7.21 14.64 2.39
N VAL A 57 8.01 13.63 2.73
CA VAL A 57 7.85 12.88 3.99
C VAL A 57 8.22 13.79 5.17
N VAL A 58 7.29 13.98 6.12
CA VAL A 58 7.48 14.87 7.29
C VAL A 58 7.56 14.13 8.62
N GLY A 59 7.42 12.80 8.62
CA GLY A 59 7.41 11.98 9.83
C GLY A 59 6.91 10.57 9.57
N ARG A 60 6.79 9.78 10.64
CA ARG A 60 6.22 8.42 10.62
C ARG A 60 5.33 8.24 11.86
N LYS A 61 4.34 7.36 11.76
CA LYS A 61 3.46 6.97 12.87
C LYS A 61 3.69 5.50 13.24
N ILE A 62 3.53 5.17 14.51
CA ILE A 62 3.56 3.80 15.03
C ILE A 62 2.13 3.46 15.50
N GLY A 63 1.60 2.35 15.02
CA GLY A 63 0.30 1.80 15.39
C GLY A 63 0.27 0.30 15.05
N LEU A 64 -0.67 -0.44 15.61
CA LEU A 64 -0.79 -1.91 15.50
C LEU A 64 -1.83 -2.31 14.46
#